data_AF-A0A8J5NAW0-F1
#
_entry.id   AF-A0A8J5NAW0-F1
#
_cell.length_a   1.000
_cell.length_b   1.000
_cell.length_c   1.000
_cell.angle_alpha   90.00
_cell.angle_beta   90.00
_cell.angle_gamma   90.00
#
_symmetry.space_group_name_H-M   'P 1'
#
loop_
_entity.id
_entity.type
_entity.pdbx_description
1 polymer ?
#
loop_
_entity_poly.entity_id
_entity_poly.type
_entity_poly.pdbx_seq_one_letter_code
_entity_poly.pdbx_strand_id
1 'polypeptide(L)'
;MKCSAHVITVNDSIQKRSGNHNHAGDAAEIDAAKAMEKVKEHAINSQDTPHYIVSCASMEVNGAAAVKLPSVSNMKRTIRNIRARKNTGPALPNSYLDLNIPEEFTKTIKGDLFLIYDWSHK
;
A
#
# COMPACT_ATOMS: atom_id res chain seq x y z
N MET A 1 2.09 -23.62 19.83
CA MET A 1 1.00 -23.90 20.80
C MET A 1 -0.14 -22.93 20.48
N LYS A 2 -1.40 -23.39 20.36
CA LYS A 2 -2.51 -22.48 20.05
C LYS A 2 -2.89 -21.69 21.30
N CYS A 3 -2.98 -20.36 21.20
CA CYS A 3 -3.46 -19.50 22.28
C CYS A 3 -4.99 -19.38 22.20
N SER A 4 -5.69 -19.57 23.32
CA SER A 4 -7.15 -19.42 23.45
C SER A 4 -7.57 -18.14 24.17
N ALA A 5 -6.60 -17.35 24.65
CA ALA A 5 -6.87 -16.07 25.29
C ALA A 5 -7.47 -15.08 24.29
N HIS A 6 -8.52 -14.37 24.71
CA HIS A 6 -9.13 -13.30 23.92
C HIS A 6 -9.60 -12.17 24.83
N VAL A 7 -9.56 -10.96 24.29
CA VAL A 7 -9.97 -9.74 24.99
C VAL A 7 -11.02 -9.04 24.13
N ILE A 8 -12.10 -8.59 24.77
CA ILE A 8 -13.16 -7.81 24.12
C ILE A 8 -13.01 -6.36 24.58
N THR A 9 -12.80 -5.47 23.61
CA THR A 9 -12.65 -4.03 23.81
C THR A 9 -13.81 -3.27 23.19
N VAL A 10 -14.33 -2.26 23.88
CA VAL A 10 -15.34 -1.32 23.38
C VAL A 10 -14.91 0.08 23.76
N ASN A 11 -14.83 1.00 22.79
CA ASN A 11 -14.39 2.39 23.00
C ASN A 11 -13.09 2.49 23.81
N ASP A 12 -12.07 1.73 23.41
CA ASP A 12 -10.75 1.64 24.06
C ASP A 12 -10.75 1.15 25.52
N SER A 13 -11.90 0.74 26.06
CA SER A 13 -12.03 0.13 27.36
C SER A 13 -12.13 -1.40 27.26
N ILE A 14 -11.49 -2.10 28.20
CA ILE A 14 -11.53 -3.55 28.24
C ILE A 14 -12.79 -3.99 28.98
N GLN A 15 -13.74 -4.56 28.25
CA GLN A 15 -15.01 -5.04 28.80
C GLN A 15 -14.89 -6.45 29.36
N LYS A 16 -14.07 -7.30 28.72
CA LYS A 16 -13.89 -8.69 29.15
C LYS A 16 -12.52 -9.22 28.76
N ARG A 17 -11.92 -9.98 29.67
CA ARG A 17 -10.75 -10.83 29.41
C ARG A 17 -11.15 -12.28 29.68
N SER A 18 -10.85 -13.17 28.74
CA SER A 18 -11.16 -14.60 28.87
C SER A 18 -9.90 -15.43 28.62
N GLY A 19 -9.64 -16.39 29.51
CA GLY A 19 -8.47 -17.26 29.44
C GLY A 19 -7.17 -16.55 29.80
N ASN A 20 -6.12 -17.36 29.98
CA ASN A 20 -4.76 -16.88 30.21
C ASN A 20 -3.90 -17.19 28.99
N HIS A 21 -2.92 -16.32 28.71
CA HIS A 21 -1.91 -16.61 27.70
C HIS A 21 -1.07 -17.81 28.14
N ASN A 22 -0.84 -18.73 27.21
CA ASN A 22 0.06 -19.88 27.39
C ASN A 22 1.42 -19.66 26.70
N HIS A 23 1.72 -18.41 26.35
CA HIS A 23 2.94 -18.00 25.67
C HIS A 23 3.34 -16.59 26.13
N ALA A 24 4.63 -16.29 26.02
CA ALA A 24 5.13 -14.93 26.15
C ALA A 24 4.80 -14.12 24.87
N GLY A 25 4.82 -12.79 24.97
CA GLY A 25 4.73 -11.92 23.80
C GLY A 25 5.99 -12.04 22.93
N ASP A 26 5.80 -12.07 21.62
CA ASP A 26 6.89 -12.06 20.64
C ASP A 26 7.07 -10.63 20.10
N ALA A 27 8.06 -9.91 20.62
CA ALA A 27 8.36 -8.54 20.19
C ALA A 27 8.74 -8.45 18.71
N ALA A 28 9.43 -9.48 18.18
CA ALA A 28 9.83 -9.51 16.78
C ALA A 28 8.62 -9.68 15.85
N GLU A 29 7.63 -10.48 16.25
CA GLU A 29 6.37 -10.62 15.52
C GLU A 29 5.57 -9.31 15.51
N ILE A 30 5.52 -8.60 16.64
CA ILE A 30 4.87 -7.28 16.74
C ILE A 30 5.55 -6.27 15.83
N ASP A 31 6.89 -6.23 15.83
CA ASP A 31 7.64 -5.29 14.99
C ASP A 31 7.51 -5.60 13.50
N ALA A 32 7.50 -6.89 13.13
CA ALA A 32 7.23 -7.32 11.76
C ALA A 32 5.81 -6.93 11.32
N ALA A 33 4.83 -7.05 12.20
CA ALA A 33 3.46 -6.62 11.92
C ALA A 33 3.36 -5.10 11.69
N LYS A 34 4.04 -4.29 12.52
CA LYS A 34 4.12 -2.83 12.34
C LYS A 34 4.78 -2.46 11.01
N ALA A 35 5.89 -3.12 10.65
CA ALA A 35 6.56 -2.89 9.38
C ALA A 35 5.66 -3.22 8.18
N MET A 36 4.92 -4.35 8.26
CA MET A 36 3.94 -4.69 7.24
C MET A 36 2.80 -3.67 7.16
N GLU A 37 2.38 -3.07 8.26
CA GLU A 37 1.37 -2.01 8.23
C GLU A 37 1.88 -0.76 7.49
N LYS A 38 3.11 -0.33 7.76
CA LYS A 38 3.76 0.76 7.00
C LYS A 38 3.82 0.47 5.50
N VAL A 39 4.16 -0.77 5.11
CA VAL A 39 4.14 -1.19 3.69
C VAL A 39 2.74 -1.01 3.08
N LYS A 40 1.68 -1.35 3.82
CA LYS A 40 0.30 -1.19 3.34
C LYS A 40 -0.07 0.28 3.21
N GLU A 41 0.26 1.10 4.21
CA GLU A 41 0.01 2.55 4.17
C GLU A 41 0.74 3.21 3.00
N HIS A 42 2.02 2.90 2.80
CA HIS A 42 2.80 3.41 1.67
C HIS A 42 2.23 2.94 0.33
N ALA A 43 1.73 1.71 0.25
CA ALA A 43 1.07 1.19 -0.95
C ALA A 43 -0.25 1.89 -1.29
N ILE A 44 -0.99 2.38 -0.28
CA ILE A 44 -2.23 3.15 -0.45
C ILE A 44 -1.92 4.57 -0.91
N ASN A 45 -0.94 5.21 -0.27
CA ASN A 45 -0.70 6.64 -0.40
C ASN A 45 0.31 7.02 -1.50
N SER A 46 0.92 6.04 -2.20
CA SER A 46 1.91 6.30 -3.25
C SER A 46 1.73 5.42 -4.49
N GLN A 47 2.30 5.88 -5.60
CA GLN A 47 2.46 5.12 -6.84
C GLN A 47 3.87 4.49 -6.98
N ASP A 48 4.69 4.54 -5.93
CA ASP A 48 6.06 4.02 -5.96
C ASP A 48 6.13 2.54 -6.35
N THR A 49 7.23 2.07 -6.91
CA THR A 49 7.30 0.66 -7.32
C THR A 49 7.23 -0.27 -6.10
N PRO A 50 6.61 -1.47 -6.22
CA PRO A 50 6.58 -2.44 -5.11
C PRO A 50 7.96 -2.82 -4.60
N HIS A 51 8.98 -2.73 -5.46
CA HIS A 51 10.35 -3.00 -5.04
C HIS A 51 10.91 -1.91 -4.13
N TYR A 52 10.66 -0.64 -4.48
CA TYR A 52 11.07 0.50 -3.67
C TYR A 52 10.40 0.49 -2.29
N ILE A 53 9.08 0.29 -2.24
CA ILE A 53 8.34 0.22 -0.97
C ILE A 53 8.90 -0.86 -0.04
N VAL A 54 9.18 -2.06 -0.58
CA VAL A 54 9.80 -3.14 0.21
C VAL A 54 11.21 -2.78 0.66
N SER A 55 11.98 -2.08 -0.18
CA SER A 55 13.32 -1.60 0.19
C SER A 55 13.25 -0.63 1.37
N CYS A 56 12.36 0.36 1.32
CA CYS A 56 12.16 1.32 2.40
C CYS A 56 11.81 0.61 3.71
N ALA A 57 10.85 -0.33 3.67
CA ALA A 57 10.47 -1.10 4.85
C ALA A 57 11.63 -1.94 5.39
N SER A 58 12.49 -2.49 4.53
CA SER A 58 13.63 -3.32 4.94
C SER A 58 14.69 -2.51 5.70
N MET A 59 14.83 -1.21 5.43
CA MET A 59 15.78 -0.34 6.13
C MET A 59 15.38 -0.05 7.58
N GLU A 60 14.08 -0.13 7.89
CA GLU A 60 13.54 0.21 9.21
C GLU A 60 13.40 -1.00 10.14
N VAL A 61 13.59 -2.22 9.63
CA VAL A 61 13.31 -3.47 10.34
C VAL A 61 14.57 -4.01 11.00
N ASN A 62 14.48 -4.33 12.29
CA ASN A 62 15.56 -4.99 13.01
C ASN A 62 15.73 -6.46 12.57
N GLY A 63 16.92 -7.04 12.77
CA GLY A 63 17.23 -8.39 12.30
C GLY A 63 16.29 -9.49 12.84
N ALA A 64 15.80 -9.36 14.08
CA ALA A 64 14.89 -10.33 14.67
C ALA A 64 13.51 -10.31 14.01
N ALA A 65 12.98 -9.11 13.75
CA ALA A 65 11.72 -8.90 13.05
C ALA A 65 11.83 -9.26 11.56
N ALA A 66 12.99 -9.09 10.93
CA ALA A 66 13.22 -9.44 9.53
C ALA A 66 12.95 -10.93 9.24
N VAL A 67 13.29 -11.82 10.18
CA VAL A 67 13.04 -13.27 10.07
C VAL A 67 11.54 -13.59 10.13
N LYS A 68 10.73 -12.73 10.74
CA LYS A 68 9.28 -12.88 10.89
C LYS A 68 8.49 -12.25 9.74
N LEU A 69 9.15 -11.49 8.85
CA LEU A 69 8.50 -10.90 7.69
C LEU A 69 8.09 -11.96 6.65
N PRO A 70 6.99 -11.74 5.92
CA PRO A 70 6.68 -12.55 4.76
C PRO A 70 7.72 -12.36 3.65
N SER A 71 7.80 -13.31 2.73
CA SER A 71 8.74 -13.23 1.61
C SER A 71 8.53 -11.95 0.78
N VAL A 72 9.60 -11.46 0.16
CA VAL A 72 9.57 -10.28 -0.72
C VAL A 72 8.51 -10.42 -1.82
N SER A 73 8.35 -11.61 -2.39
CA SER A 73 7.31 -11.89 -3.39
C SER A 73 5.90 -11.69 -2.83
N ASN A 74 5.65 -12.18 -1.62
CA ASN A 74 4.37 -12.01 -0.94
C ASN A 74 4.10 -10.54 -0.58
N MET A 75 5.11 -9.81 -0.10
CA MET A 75 4.99 -8.37 0.15
C MET A 75 4.61 -7.60 -1.12
N LYS A 76 5.31 -7.86 -2.24
CA LYS A 76 4.99 -7.27 -3.55
C LYS A 76 3.58 -7.63 -4.02
N ARG A 77 3.11 -8.85 -3.76
CA ARG A 77 1.74 -9.27 -4.06
C ARG A 77 0.72 -8.50 -3.22
N THR A 78 0.97 -8.32 -1.92
CA THR A 78 0.12 -7.51 -1.04
C THR A 78 -0.02 -6.08 -1.54
N ILE A 79 1.09 -5.44 -1.92
CA ILE A 79 1.10 -4.08 -2.50
C ILE A 79 0.20 -4.01 -3.73
N ARG A 80 0.38 -4.95 -4.69
CA ARG A 80 -0.45 -5.01 -5.90
C ARG A 80 -1.93 -5.21 -5.59
N ASN A 81 -2.27 -6.10 -4.66
CA ASN A 81 -3.66 -6.36 -4.28
C ASN A 81 -4.32 -5.14 -3.64
N ILE A 82 -3.59 -4.41 -2.78
CA ILE A 82 -4.08 -3.17 -2.17
C ILE A 82 -4.37 -2.14 -3.25
N ARG A 83 -3.43 -1.94 -4.18
CA ARG A 83 -3.63 -1.02 -5.30
C ARG A 83 -4.79 -1.44 -6.20
N ALA A 84 -4.92 -2.71 -6.55
CA ALA A 84 -6.06 -3.16 -7.35
C ALA A 84 -7.42 -2.90 -6.67
N ARG A 85 -7.47 -2.91 -5.33
CA ARG A 85 -8.70 -2.65 -4.55
C ARG A 85 -8.96 -1.17 -4.26
N LYS A 86 -7.90 -0.36 -4.12
CA LYS A 86 -7.96 1.04 -3.66
C LYS A 86 -7.70 2.04 -4.79
N ASN A 87 -6.80 1.72 -5.71
CA ASN A 87 -6.62 2.38 -7.00
C ASN A 87 -7.49 1.68 -8.05
N THR A 88 -8.81 1.74 -7.88
CA THR A 88 -9.67 1.80 -9.05
C THR A 88 -9.35 3.16 -9.68
N GLY A 89 -8.45 3.17 -10.68
CA GLY A 89 -8.17 4.40 -11.42
C GLY A 89 -9.47 5.06 -11.90
N PRO A 90 -9.43 6.34 -12.32
CA PRO A 90 -10.60 6.95 -12.94
C PRO A 90 -11.14 6.01 -14.01
N ALA A 91 -12.46 5.91 -14.10
CA ALA A 91 -13.11 5.08 -15.11
C ALA A 91 -12.47 5.40 -16.47
N LEU A 92 -12.13 4.36 -17.23
CA LEU A 92 -11.57 4.57 -18.55
C LEU A 92 -12.55 5.44 -19.35
N PRO A 93 -12.09 6.56 -19.96
CA PRO A 93 -12.95 7.39 -20.78
C PRO A 93 -13.49 6.54 -21.92
N ASN A 94 -14.80 6.63 -22.19
CA ASN A 94 -15.44 5.87 -23.27
C ASN A 94 -15.28 6.60 -24.61
N SER A 95 -15.00 7.90 -24.56
CA SER A 95 -14.74 8.76 -25.71
C SER A 95 -13.58 9.70 -25.43
N TYR A 96 -12.95 10.17 -26.50
CA TYR A 96 -11.92 11.21 -26.43
C TYR A 96 -12.42 12.51 -25.80
N LEU A 97 -13.73 12.80 -25.91
CA LEU A 97 -14.36 13.96 -25.27
C LEU A 97 -14.39 13.87 -23.74
N ASP A 98 -14.24 12.66 -23.18
CA ASP A 98 -14.24 12.44 -21.73
C ASP A 98 -12.86 12.69 -21.10
N LEU A 99 -11.81 12.91 -21.91
CA LEU A 99 -10.46 13.22 -21.46
C LEU A 99 -10.34 14.69 -21.05
N ASN A 100 -10.46 14.97 -19.75
CA ASN A 100 -10.20 16.29 -19.21
C ASN A 100 -8.70 16.46 -18.89
N ILE A 101 -7.94 17.03 -19.83
CA ILE A 101 -6.52 17.34 -19.65
C ILE A 101 -6.41 18.76 -19.07
N PRO A 102 -5.82 18.96 -17.87
CA PRO A 102 -5.56 20.28 -17.31
C PRO A 102 -4.77 21.17 -18.28
N GLU A 103 -5.09 22.48 -18.33
CA GLU A 103 -4.47 23.42 -19.28
C GLU A 103 -2.94 23.50 -19.15
N GLU A 104 -2.41 23.30 -17.94
CA GLU A 104 -0.97 23.21 -17.67
C GLU A 104 -0.25 22.11 -18.47
N PHE A 105 -0.98 21.07 -18.89
CA PHE A 105 -0.46 19.96 -19.68
C PHE A 105 -0.85 20.04 -21.17
N THR A 106 -1.58 21.07 -21.59
CA THR A 106 -1.94 21.26 -23.01
C THR A 106 -0.92 22.10 -23.77
N LYS A 107 0.07 22.69 -23.09
CA LYS A 107 1.09 23.56 -23.69
C LYS A 107 2.49 23.06 -23.40
N THR A 108 3.39 23.24 -24.37
CA THR A 108 4.83 23.02 -24.21
C THR A 108 5.44 24.11 -23.30
N ILE A 109 6.68 23.89 -22.88
CA ILE A 109 7.46 24.88 -22.10
C ILE A 109 7.58 26.23 -22.84
N LYS A 110 7.44 26.23 -24.17
CA LYS A 110 7.48 27.43 -25.02
C LYS A 110 6.11 28.09 -25.22
N GLY A 111 5.04 27.50 -24.68
CA GLY A 111 3.67 27.99 -24.81
C GLY A 111 2.91 27.47 -26.02
N ASP A 112 3.57 26.73 -26.92
CA ASP A 112 2.92 26.09 -28.07
C ASP A 112 1.98 24.98 -27.61
N LEU A 113 0.85 24.79 -28.29
CA LEU A 113 -0.05 23.65 -28.03
C LEU A 113 0.73 22.33 -28.16
N PHE A 114 0.72 21.55 -27.09
CA PHE A 114 1.25 20.19 -27.11
C PHE A 114 0.38 19.37 -28.07
N LEU A 115 1.04 18.63 -28.97
CA LEU A 115 0.40 17.99 -30.11
C LEU A 115 -0.59 16.92 -29.62
N ILE A 116 -1.87 17.26 -29.51
CA ILE A 116 -2.94 16.30 -29.22
C ILE A 116 -3.48 15.64 -30.51
N TYR A 117 -3.02 16.11 -31.67
CA TYR A 117 -3.38 15.59 -32.98
C TYR A 117 -2.16 15.09 -33.74
N ASP A 118 -2.03 13.78 -33.88
CA ASP A 118 -1.32 13.18 -35.01
C ASP A 118 -2.36 12.88 -36.11
N TRP A 119 -2.82 13.94 -36.78
CA TRP A 119 -3.50 13.81 -38.06
C TRP A 119 -2.49 14.15 -39.16
N SER A 120 -1.49 13.28 -39.31
CA SER A 120 -0.72 13.24 -40.55
C SER A 120 -1.67 12.92 -41.70
N HIS A 121 -1.72 13.82 -42.67
CA HIS A 121 -2.60 13.79 -43.81
C HIS A 121 -2.46 12.50 -44.64
N LYS A 122 -3.59 11.85 -44.94
CA LYS A 122 -3.96 11.38 -46.29
C LYS A 122 -5.45 11.06 -46.37
#